data_AF-A0A9P0F8G1-F1
#
_entry.id   AF-A0A9P0F8G1-F1
#
_cell.length_a   1.000
_cell.length_b   1.000
_cell.length_c   1.000
_cell.angle_alpha   90.00
_cell.angle_beta   90.00
_cell.angle_gamma   90.00
#
_symmetry.space_group_name_H-M   'P 1'
#
loop_
_entity.id
_entity.type
_entity.pdbx_description
1 polymer ?
#
loop_
_entity_poly.entity_id
_entity_poly.type
_entity_poly.pdbx_seq_one_letter_code
_entity_poly.pdbx_strand_id
1 'polypeptide(L)'
;MANETMIQFTDDLLEAKIFHCQICDELCTSDIFLVKGKGNVCVNCIEDKCGEEIKSRAELNTALVLILKKLMLLPCKFQYKGCNKRVPSNNYHKHVASCKYKIKSCPMVNYEECKWNGSNSEISEHIRKEHKEHIIKSEYNIFIVDTSLVEPSVKLFFDGQKNYLLNTSVVDNKFYYALSPIDHFEENVEYIVKHRSTQTPNNTFVKTDGTITQLNGIYNERCLDKNPNATGVDIGILEKIAGENMVRNEFNLHPGEIDKHTLKLLECPVCMNIMRPPIYNCTKGHSICHFCCEKVRYCPTCEGEWTNSRNYLIENLMAKVKYPCKFDGCKEEDFVDGIKKHEETCSFFIYQCPMGCTNSGDYNFILEHLNSEHKSMEYEKFSEISYTRFKKETQKWTLFDSKLFRISYYYFDESMNWQVELICSSDNPNMYKYRVVITNYPDIENWELAKHSICLEERKPFRKSTEGIRFKYYDKLSFTVIIGR
;
A
#
# COMPACT_ATOMS: atom_id res chain seq x y z
N MET A 1 18.62 39.90 -25.30
CA MET A 1 19.76 40.80 -25.62
C MET A 1 21.04 40.39 -24.89
N ALA A 2 21.34 40.81 -23.65
CA ALA A 2 22.66 40.54 -23.03
C ALA A 2 23.08 39.05 -22.94
N ASN A 3 22.15 38.14 -22.60
CA ASN A 3 22.44 36.69 -22.57
C ASN A 3 22.64 36.10 -23.98
N GLU A 4 21.93 36.59 -25.00
CA GLU A 4 22.13 36.15 -26.38
C GLU A 4 23.49 36.61 -26.92
N THR A 5 23.92 37.82 -26.53
CA THR A 5 25.24 38.36 -26.90
C THR A 5 26.38 37.55 -26.28
N MET A 6 26.25 37.12 -25.01
CA MET A 6 27.25 36.28 -24.34
C MET A 6 27.30 34.85 -24.88
N ILE A 7 26.16 34.30 -25.30
CA ILE A 7 26.09 33.00 -25.97
C ILE A 7 26.79 33.07 -27.33
N GLN A 8 26.49 34.09 -28.14
CA GLN A 8 27.15 34.31 -29.43
C GLN A 8 28.67 34.46 -29.27
N PHE A 9 29.12 35.27 -28.33
CA PHE A 9 30.54 35.42 -28.02
C PHE A 9 31.21 34.09 -27.62
N THR A 10 30.51 33.26 -26.85
CA THR A 10 31.01 31.93 -26.47
C THR A 10 31.14 31.04 -27.70
N ASP A 11 30.16 31.05 -28.61
CA ASP A 11 30.16 30.24 -29.81
C ASP A 11 31.26 30.66 -30.79
N ASP A 12 31.45 31.96 -31.00
CA ASP A 12 32.53 32.50 -31.84
C ASP A 12 33.92 32.05 -31.34
N LEU A 13 34.13 32.05 -30.02
CA LEU A 13 35.39 31.58 -29.40
C LEU A 13 35.59 30.07 -29.53
N LEU A 14 34.51 29.28 -29.48
CA LEU A 14 34.56 27.83 -29.64
C LEU A 14 34.83 27.45 -31.10
N GLU A 15 34.23 28.13 -32.06
CA GLU A 15 34.47 27.96 -33.50
C GLU A 15 35.92 28.29 -33.88
N ALA A 16 36.51 29.32 -33.26
CA ALA A 16 37.92 29.66 -33.42
C ALA A 16 38.89 28.61 -32.82
N LYS A 17 38.37 27.54 -32.19
CA LYS A 17 39.13 26.47 -31.53
C LYS A 17 40.14 26.93 -30.46
N ILE A 18 39.98 28.14 -29.91
CA ILE A 18 40.92 28.73 -28.94
C ILE A 18 40.98 27.90 -27.64
N PHE A 19 39.84 27.35 -27.24
CA PHE A 19 39.68 26.52 -26.04
C PHE A 19 39.86 25.02 -26.31
N HIS A 20 40.31 24.59 -27.49
CA HIS A 20 40.54 23.18 -27.79
C HIS A 20 41.99 22.80 -27.53
N CYS A 21 42.18 21.62 -26.92
CA CYS A 21 43.49 21.05 -26.67
C CYS A 21 44.15 20.66 -28.00
N GLN A 22 45.35 21.16 -28.26
CA GLN A 22 46.09 20.87 -29.49
C GLN A 22 46.68 19.45 -29.57
N ILE A 23 46.51 18.64 -28.51
CA ILE A 23 46.96 17.24 -28.48
C ILE A 23 45.80 16.26 -28.71
N CYS A 24 44.65 16.48 -28.08
CA CYS A 24 43.49 15.58 -28.19
C CYS A 24 42.30 16.15 -28.95
N ASP A 25 42.38 17.41 -29.41
CA ASP A 25 41.31 18.17 -30.08
C ASP A 25 40.00 18.28 -29.27
N GLU A 26 40.05 18.00 -27.96
CA GLU A 26 38.89 18.12 -27.07
C GLU A 26 38.80 19.53 -26.48
N LEU A 27 37.58 19.98 -26.21
CA LEU A 27 37.31 21.22 -25.50
C LEU A 27 37.90 21.18 -24.08
N CYS A 28 38.74 22.15 -23.76
CA CYS A 28 39.26 22.34 -22.42
C CYS A 28 38.16 22.87 -21.49
N THR A 29 37.88 22.14 -20.42
CA THR A 29 36.82 22.46 -19.45
C THR A 29 37.35 22.92 -18.10
N SER A 30 38.67 22.87 -17.91
CA SER A 30 39.38 23.22 -16.67
C SER A 30 40.64 24.05 -16.99
N ASP A 31 41.79 23.66 -16.47
CA ASP A 31 43.04 24.39 -16.62
C ASP A 31 43.65 24.16 -18.01
N ILE A 32 44.11 25.26 -18.62
CA ILE A 32 44.64 25.31 -19.98
C ILE A 32 46.08 25.77 -19.90
N PHE A 33 47.00 24.94 -20.40
CA PHE A 33 48.42 25.24 -20.43
C PHE A 33 48.84 25.68 -21.82
N LEU A 34 49.63 26.74 -21.92
CA LEU A 34 50.32 27.13 -23.13
C LEU A 34 51.66 26.38 -23.18
N VAL A 35 51.82 25.55 -24.19
CA VAL A 35 53.04 24.76 -24.43
C VAL A 35 53.74 25.29 -25.67
N LYS A 36 55.00 25.67 -25.53
CA LYS A 36 55.81 26.20 -26.63
C LYS A 36 55.88 25.20 -27.80
N GLY A 37 55.50 25.65 -29.00
CA GLY A 37 55.48 24.83 -30.22
C GLY A 37 54.31 23.85 -30.33
N LYS A 38 53.41 23.81 -29.35
CA LYS A 38 52.19 22.98 -29.38
C LYS A 38 50.91 23.80 -29.23
N GLY A 39 50.94 24.94 -28.55
CA GLY A 39 49.77 25.79 -28.30
C GLY A 39 49.05 25.43 -27.00
N ASN A 40 47.72 25.58 -26.97
CA ASN A 40 46.91 25.32 -25.78
C ASN A 40 46.71 23.82 -25.55
N VAL A 41 46.97 23.33 -24.35
CA VAL A 41 46.89 21.91 -23.98
C VAL A 41 46.10 21.76 -22.67
N CYS A 42 45.21 20.78 -22.59
CA CYS A 42 44.43 20.50 -21.39
C CYS A 42 45.27 19.83 -20.29
N VAL A 43 44.84 19.95 -19.04
CA VAL A 43 45.51 19.34 -17.87
C VAL A 43 45.78 17.84 -18.05
N ASN A 44 44.80 17.05 -18.53
CA ASN A 44 44.97 15.61 -18.71
C ASN A 44 46.08 15.28 -19.74
N CYS A 45 46.16 16.02 -20.85
CA CYS A 45 47.21 15.77 -21.83
C CYS A 45 48.59 16.22 -21.33
N ILE A 46 48.66 17.26 -20.49
CA ILE A 46 49.90 17.65 -19.82
C ILE A 46 50.38 16.53 -18.90
N GLU A 47 49.48 15.94 -18.11
CA GLU A 47 49.82 14.90 -17.14
C GLU A 47 50.16 13.56 -17.82
N ASP A 48 49.32 13.12 -18.76
CA ASP A 48 49.34 11.76 -19.29
C ASP A 48 50.14 11.61 -20.60
N LYS A 49 50.22 12.66 -21.43
CA LYS A 49 50.75 12.59 -22.80
C LYS A 49 52.02 13.41 -23.03
N CYS A 50 52.37 14.32 -22.12
CA CYS A 50 53.58 15.12 -22.21
C CYS A 50 54.71 14.52 -21.36
N GLY A 51 55.93 14.49 -21.90
CA GLY A 51 57.12 14.15 -21.12
C GLY A 51 57.51 15.27 -20.14
N GLU A 52 58.35 14.93 -19.15
CA GLU A 52 58.75 15.84 -18.06
C GLU A 52 59.37 17.16 -18.55
N GLU A 53 60.14 17.14 -19.64
CA GLU A 53 60.70 18.36 -20.24
C GLU A 53 59.60 19.31 -20.74
N ILE A 54 58.54 18.78 -21.35
CA ILE A 54 57.41 19.57 -21.84
C ILE A 54 56.58 20.10 -20.67
N LYS A 55 56.35 19.28 -19.64
CA LYS A 55 55.66 19.69 -18.40
C LYS A 55 56.38 20.85 -17.71
N SER A 56 57.72 20.80 -17.63
CA SER A 56 58.53 21.84 -16.99
C SER A 56 58.47 23.21 -17.67
N ARG A 57 58.09 23.24 -18.96
CA ARG A 57 57.99 24.46 -19.78
C ARG A 57 56.55 24.83 -20.11
N ALA A 58 55.57 24.10 -19.57
CA ALA A 58 54.16 24.38 -19.75
C ALA A 58 53.74 25.50 -18.79
N GLU A 59 53.23 26.60 -19.33
CA GLU A 59 52.77 27.73 -18.53
C GLU A 59 51.25 27.75 -18.48
N LEU A 60 50.66 27.94 -17.30
CA LEU A 60 49.21 28.06 -17.18
C LEU A 60 48.74 29.32 -17.92
N ASN A 61 47.85 29.16 -18.89
CA ASN A 61 47.24 30.27 -19.62
C ASN A 61 46.12 30.90 -18.77
N THR A 62 46.53 31.71 -17.80
CA THR A 62 45.65 32.33 -16.79
C THR A 62 44.51 33.15 -17.42
N ALA A 63 44.78 33.85 -18.53
CA ALA A 63 43.78 34.63 -19.25
C ALA A 63 42.65 33.74 -19.79
N LEU A 64 42.98 32.65 -20.49
CA LEU A 64 41.97 31.72 -21.00
C LEU A 64 41.24 31.01 -19.86
N VAL A 65 41.94 30.61 -18.80
CA VAL A 65 41.30 29.98 -17.63
C VAL A 65 40.31 30.93 -16.96
N LEU A 66 40.62 32.22 -16.85
CA LEU A 66 39.71 33.23 -16.30
C LEU A 66 38.49 33.44 -17.20
N ILE A 67 38.68 33.56 -18.51
CA ILE A 67 37.57 33.68 -19.48
C ILE A 67 36.66 32.44 -19.39
N LEU A 68 37.23 31.24 -19.38
CA LEU A 68 36.52 29.98 -19.27
C LEU A 68 35.67 29.89 -17.99
N LYS A 69 36.26 30.24 -16.84
CA LYS A 69 35.61 30.11 -15.53
C LYS A 69 34.60 31.23 -15.24
N LYS A 70 34.79 32.44 -15.80
CA LYS A 70 34.00 33.64 -15.44
C LYS A 70 32.99 34.07 -16.49
N LEU A 71 33.27 33.83 -17.78
CA LEU A 71 32.50 34.41 -18.87
C LEU A 71 31.77 33.37 -19.72
N MET A 72 32.24 32.13 -19.77
CA MET A 72 31.71 31.12 -20.69
C MET A 72 30.65 30.22 -20.05
N LEU A 73 29.56 30.02 -20.80
CA LEU A 73 28.61 28.92 -20.58
C LEU A 73 28.82 27.88 -21.67
N LEU A 74 29.52 26.81 -21.31
CA LEU A 74 29.94 25.78 -22.25
C LEU A 74 28.74 24.94 -22.70
N PRO A 75 28.55 24.71 -24.01
CA PRO A 75 27.53 23.81 -24.50
C PRO A 75 27.84 22.38 -24.08
N CYS A 76 26.80 21.64 -23.69
CA CYS A 76 26.93 20.23 -23.38
C CYS A 76 27.47 19.47 -24.60
N LYS A 77 28.46 18.58 -24.39
CA LYS A 77 29.00 17.74 -25.48
C LYS A 77 27.96 16.85 -26.18
N PHE A 78 26.80 16.64 -25.56
CA PHE A 78 25.68 15.88 -26.11
C PHE A 78 24.63 16.78 -26.82
N GLN A 79 24.99 17.99 -27.25
CA GLN A 79 24.11 18.91 -27.97
C GLN A 79 23.59 18.29 -29.28
N TYR A 80 24.42 17.53 -30.00
CA TYR A 80 24.01 16.79 -31.21
C TYR A 80 22.92 15.73 -30.97
N LYS A 81 22.69 15.33 -29.70
CA LYS A 81 21.60 14.44 -29.28
C LYS A 81 20.38 15.19 -28.73
N GLY A 82 20.43 16.53 -28.68
CA GLY A 82 19.34 17.38 -28.19
C GLY A 82 19.56 18.01 -26.82
N CYS A 83 20.77 17.91 -26.23
CA CYS A 83 21.05 18.63 -24.99
C CYS A 83 21.26 20.13 -25.23
N ASN A 84 20.26 20.94 -24.89
CA ASN A 84 20.34 22.40 -25.03
C ASN A 84 20.92 23.10 -23.78
N LYS A 85 21.47 22.35 -22.82
CA LYS A 85 22.04 22.94 -21.60
C LYS A 85 23.41 23.55 -21.92
N ARG A 86 23.60 24.79 -21.47
CA ARG A 86 24.91 25.44 -21.36
C ARG A 86 25.23 25.62 -19.88
N VAL A 87 26.42 25.20 -19.45
CA VAL A 87 26.80 25.17 -18.04
C VAL A 87 28.17 25.79 -17.83
N PRO A 88 28.40 26.45 -16.67
CA PRO A 88 29.73 26.97 -16.35
C PRO A 88 30.76 25.84 -16.22
N SER A 89 32.02 26.14 -16.50
CA SER A 89 33.15 25.18 -16.49
C SER A 89 33.22 24.35 -15.20
N ASN A 90 33.02 24.98 -14.02
CA ASN A 90 33.09 24.29 -12.72
C ASN A 90 32.02 23.20 -12.52
N ASN A 91 30.89 23.29 -13.21
CA ASN A 91 29.78 22.33 -13.15
C ASN A 91 29.70 21.45 -14.41
N TYR A 92 30.61 21.65 -15.37
CA TYR A 92 30.57 20.96 -16.66
C TYR A 92 30.66 19.44 -16.49
N HIS A 93 31.66 18.95 -15.76
CA HIS A 93 31.83 17.51 -15.54
C HIS A 93 30.66 16.90 -14.76
N LYS A 94 30.15 17.60 -13.75
CA LYS A 94 28.97 17.17 -12.97
C LYS A 94 27.74 17.02 -13.88
N HIS A 95 27.49 18.01 -14.72
CA HIS A 95 26.40 17.96 -15.70
C HIS A 95 26.60 16.84 -16.72
N VAL A 96 27.79 16.73 -17.33
CA VAL A 96 28.07 15.69 -18.34
C VAL A 96 27.93 14.29 -17.75
N ALA A 97 28.30 14.10 -16.48
CA ALA A 97 28.15 12.83 -15.78
C ALA A 97 26.68 12.42 -15.62
N SER A 98 25.79 13.38 -15.32
CA SER A 98 24.36 13.19 -15.07
C SER A 98 23.45 13.58 -16.26
N CYS A 99 24.02 13.91 -17.42
CA CYS A 99 23.25 14.40 -18.56
C CYS A 99 22.35 13.30 -19.13
N LYS A 100 21.06 13.61 -19.33
CA LYS A 100 20.07 12.65 -19.87
C LYS A 100 20.39 12.14 -21.29
N TYR A 101 21.13 12.94 -22.07
CA TYR A 101 21.56 12.60 -23.44
C TYR A 101 22.92 11.90 -23.49
N LYS A 102 23.53 11.60 -22.33
CA LYS A 102 24.78 10.87 -22.26
C LYS A 102 24.62 9.51 -22.95
N ILE A 103 25.55 9.22 -23.85
CA ILE A 103 25.60 7.92 -24.52
C ILE A 103 26.09 6.86 -23.53
N LYS A 104 25.34 5.77 -23.48
CA LYS A 104 25.59 4.56 -22.70
C LYS A 104 25.63 3.37 -23.66
N SER A 105 26.48 2.38 -23.39
CA SER A 105 26.50 1.11 -24.12
C SER A 105 25.28 0.25 -23.77
N CYS A 106 25.07 -0.93 -24.35
CA CYS A 106 24.01 -1.82 -23.88
C CYS A 106 24.26 -2.28 -22.41
N PRO A 107 23.23 -2.38 -21.54
CA PRO A 107 23.39 -2.94 -20.19
C PRO A 107 23.87 -4.40 -20.19
N MET A 108 23.59 -5.11 -21.29
CA MET A 108 23.98 -6.51 -21.50
C MET A 108 25.37 -6.66 -22.10
N VAL A 109 26.11 -5.57 -22.40
CA VAL A 109 27.40 -5.65 -23.12
C VAL A 109 28.43 -6.57 -22.47
N ASN A 110 28.31 -6.79 -21.16
CA ASN A 110 29.21 -7.65 -20.39
C ASN A 110 28.83 -9.13 -20.42
N TYR A 111 27.60 -9.45 -20.82
CA TYR A 111 26.99 -10.78 -20.81
C TYR A 111 26.68 -11.29 -22.22
N GLU A 112 26.46 -10.37 -23.15
CA GLU A 112 26.16 -10.63 -24.56
C GLU A 112 27.00 -9.73 -25.47
N GLU A 113 27.29 -10.19 -26.68
CA GLU A 113 28.05 -9.43 -27.69
C GLU A 113 27.21 -8.32 -28.35
N CYS A 114 26.60 -7.45 -27.55
CA CYS A 114 25.79 -6.33 -28.01
C CYS A 114 26.63 -5.06 -28.19
N LYS A 115 26.62 -4.50 -29.40
CA LYS A 115 27.38 -3.28 -29.77
C LYS A 115 26.55 -2.00 -29.69
N TRP A 116 25.33 -2.08 -29.17
CA TRP A 116 24.43 -0.94 -29.12
C TRP A 116 24.95 0.15 -28.19
N ASN A 117 24.74 1.40 -28.60
CA ASN A 117 25.04 2.60 -27.82
C ASN A 117 23.93 3.64 -28.03
N GLY A 118 23.40 4.22 -26.96
CA GLY A 118 22.33 5.20 -27.02
C GLY A 118 22.16 5.99 -25.72
N SER A 119 21.20 6.90 -25.72
CA SER A 119 20.80 7.68 -24.55
C SER A 119 19.92 6.89 -23.59
N ASN A 120 19.70 7.40 -22.38
CA ASN A 120 18.88 6.72 -21.36
C ASN A 120 17.48 6.33 -21.88
N SER A 121 16.83 7.24 -22.61
CA SER A 121 15.49 7.04 -23.14
C SER A 121 15.40 5.95 -24.22
N GLU A 122 16.52 5.62 -24.86
CA GLU A 122 16.56 4.63 -25.95
C GLU A 122 16.83 3.21 -25.42
N ILE A 123 17.31 3.07 -24.17
CA ILE A 123 17.67 1.76 -23.57
C ILE A 123 16.47 0.82 -23.55
N SER A 124 15.33 1.29 -23.04
CA SER A 124 14.11 0.47 -22.91
C SER A 124 13.62 -0.03 -24.25
N GLU A 125 13.71 0.79 -25.30
CA GLU A 125 13.31 0.40 -26.66
C GLU A 125 14.32 -0.59 -27.28
N HIS A 126 15.61 -0.36 -27.09
CA HIS A 126 16.66 -1.27 -27.55
C HIS A 126 16.51 -2.67 -26.96
N ILE A 127 16.38 -2.79 -25.63
CA ILE A 127 16.20 -4.10 -24.97
C ILE A 127 14.92 -4.79 -25.47
N ARG A 128 13.82 -4.05 -25.67
CA ARG A 128 12.57 -4.61 -26.23
C ARG A 128 12.72 -5.19 -27.63
N LYS A 129 13.68 -4.70 -28.42
CA LYS A 129 13.91 -5.18 -29.79
C LYS A 129 14.93 -6.31 -29.83
N GLU A 130 16.04 -6.14 -29.12
CA GLU A 130 17.24 -6.97 -29.26
C GLU A 130 17.44 -7.98 -28.12
N HIS A 131 16.79 -7.81 -26.96
CA HIS A 131 17.01 -8.60 -25.74
C HIS A 131 15.68 -9.01 -25.07
N LYS A 132 14.78 -9.67 -25.82
CA LYS A 132 13.38 -9.91 -25.41
C LYS A 132 13.24 -10.90 -24.25
N GLU A 133 14.14 -11.86 -24.18
CA GLU A 133 14.27 -12.89 -23.15
C GLU A 133 14.57 -12.31 -21.75
N HIS A 134 15.11 -11.10 -21.68
CA HIS A 134 15.44 -10.43 -20.43
C HIS A 134 14.33 -9.50 -19.91
N ILE A 135 13.12 -9.56 -20.50
CA ILE A 135 12.00 -8.68 -20.17
C ILE A 135 11.02 -9.38 -19.25
N ILE A 136 10.78 -8.78 -18.09
CA ILE A 136 9.80 -9.25 -17.10
C ILE A 136 8.53 -8.39 -17.20
N LYS A 137 7.37 -9.04 -17.31
CA LYS A 137 6.05 -8.39 -17.22
C LYS A 137 5.58 -8.41 -15.77
N SER A 138 5.08 -7.29 -15.28
CA SER A 138 4.55 -7.12 -13.91
C SER A 138 3.05 -6.85 -13.92
N GLU A 139 2.38 -7.26 -12.85
CA GLU A 139 1.06 -6.77 -12.46
C GLU A 139 1.18 -6.08 -11.08
N TYR A 140 0.86 -4.78 -10.99
CA TYR A 140 0.63 -4.04 -9.73
C TYR A 140 1.79 -3.99 -8.71
N ASN A 141 2.89 -3.28 -9.03
CA ASN A 141 4.03 -2.97 -8.13
C ASN A 141 4.78 -4.17 -7.52
N ILE A 142 4.34 -5.38 -7.85
CA ILE A 142 4.96 -6.64 -7.50
C ILE A 142 5.44 -7.31 -8.78
N PHE A 143 6.70 -7.76 -8.78
CA PHE A 143 7.20 -8.58 -9.86
C PHE A 143 7.98 -9.77 -9.30
N ILE A 144 7.84 -10.88 -10.01
CA ILE A 144 8.47 -12.14 -9.65
C ILE A 144 9.53 -12.46 -10.69
N VAL A 145 10.73 -12.78 -10.22
CA VAL A 145 11.86 -13.11 -11.07
C VAL A 145 12.65 -14.26 -10.49
N ASP A 146 12.83 -15.29 -11.30
CA ASP A 146 13.72 -16.40 -10.97
C ASP A 146 15.16 -15.96 -11.34
N THR A 147 16.10 -16.05 -10.38
CA THR A 147 17.51 -15.66 -10.58
C THR A 147 18.46 -16.79 -10.22
N SER A 148 19.54 -16.90 -10.98
CA SER A 148 20.65 -17.82 -10.71
C SER A 148 21.47 -17.32 -9.52
N LEU A 149 21.83 -18.24 -8.62
CA LEU A 149 22.79 -18.02 -7.53
C LEU A 149 24.23 -18.29 -7.97
N VAL A 150 24.45 -18.50 -9.27
CA VAL A 150 25.77 -18.83 -9.84
C VAL A 150 26.22 -17.78 -10.85
N GLU A 151 25.30 -17.32 -11.69
CA GLU A 151 25.62 -16.44 -12.82
C GLU A 151 25.01 -15.05 -12.64
N PRO A 152 25.79 -13.97 -12.84
CA PRO A 152 25.27 -12.62 -12.88
C PRO A 152 24.29 -12.46 -14.06
N SER A 153 23.25 -11.65 -13.85
CA SER A 153 22.27 -11.34 -14.90
C SER A 153 21.75 -9.92 -14.76
N VAL A 154 21.35 -9.33 -15.87
CA VAL A 154 20.62 -8.06 -15.91
C VAL A 154 19.24 -8.34 -16.50
N LYS A 155 18.18 -7.76 -15.94
CA LYS A 155 16.82 -7.93 -16.44
C LYS A 155 16.11 -6.58 -16.50
N LEU A 156 15.33 -6.37 -17.55
CA LEU A 156 14.47 -5.20 -17.69
C LEU A 156 13.08 -5.50 -17.15
N PHE A 157 12.55 -4.62 -16.32
CA PHE A 157 11.16 -4.70 -15.89
C PHE A 157 10.42 -3.37 -16.05
N PHE A 158 9.10 -3.48 -16.21
CA PHE A 158 8.18 -2.36 -16.39
C PHE A 158 7.02 -2.51 -15.40
N ASP A 159 6.80 -1.51 -14.56
CA ASP A 159 5.73 -1.50 -13.55
C ASP A 159 4.37 -0.99 -14.09
N GLY A 160 4.31 -0.58 -15.36
CA GLY A 160 3.15 0.07 -15.98
C GLY A 160 3.38 1.55 -16.31
N GLN A 161 4.32 2.21 -15.64
CA GLN A 161 4.64 3.64 -15.84
C GLN A 161 6.13 3.90 -16.03
N LYS A 162 7.00 3.12 -15.39
CA LYS A 162 8.45 3.33 -15.31
C LYS A 162 9.21 2.06 -15.68
N ASN A 163 10.41 2.26 -16.25
CA ASN A 163 11.32 1.18 -16.62
C ASN A 163 12.52 1.14 -15.66
N TYR A 164 12.93 -0.07 -15.32
CA TYR A 164 14.02 -0.29 -14.39
C TYR A 164 14.87 -1.49 -14.82
N LEU A 165 16.14 -1.45 -14.43
CA LEU A 165 17.09 -2.54 -14.56
C LEU A 165 17.26 -3.22 -13.19
N LEU A 166 17.12 -4.54 -13.18
CA LEU A 166 17.54 -5.40 -12.09
C LEU A 166 18.90 -5.99 -12.45
N ASN A 167 19.94 -5.62 -11.71
CA ASN A 167 21.26 -6.22 -11.83
C ASN A 167 21.44 -7.24 -10.72
N THR A 168 22.02 -8.39 -11.04
CA THR A 168 22.35 -9.45 -10.10
C THR A 168 23.80 -9.88 -10.30
N SER A 169 24.50 -10.20 -9.21
CA SER A 169 25.86 -10.72 -9.25
C SER A 169 26.15 -11.60 -8.05
N VAL A 170 27.13 -12.49 -8.18
CA VAL A 170 27.56 -13.39 -7.11
C VAL A 170 29.03 -13.12 -6.83
N VAL A 171 29.35 -12.74 -5.59
CA VAL A 171 30.71 -12.42 -5.13
C VAL A 171 30.89 -12.96 -3.72
N ASP A 172 32.00 -13.65 -3.46
CA ASP A 172 32.38 -14.15 -2.13
C ASP A 172 31.25 -14.85 -1.36
N ASN A 173 30.59 -15.82 -2.02
CA ASN A 173 29.46 -16.58 -1.47
C ASN A 173 28.23 -15.74 -1.06
N LYS A 174 28.08 -14.55 -1.64
CA LYS A 174 26.92 -13.69 -1.47
C LYS A 174 26.27 -13.40 -2.82
N PHE A 175 24.94 -13.46 -2.81
CA PHE A 175 24.08 -13.05 -3.91
C PHE A 175 23.73 -11.58 -3.72
N TYR A 176 24.15 -10.74 -4.67
CA TYR A 176 23.85 -9.32 -4.69
C TYR A 176 22.83 -9.01 -5.77
N TYR A 177 21.92 -8.09 -5.45
CA TYR A 177 21.04 -7.49 -6.44
C TYR A 177 20.88 -5.99 -6.21
N ALA A 178 20.63 -5.26 -7.29
CA ALA A 178 20.38 -3.82 -7.26
C ALA A 178 19.33 -3.43 -8.29
N LEU A 179 18.46 -2.51 -7.91
CA LEU A 179 17.38 -2.00 -8.75
C LEU A 179 17.68 -0.57 -9.16
N SER A 180 17.68 -0.29 -10.46
CA SER A 180 18.05 1.03 -11.00
C SER A 180 17.01 1.55 -11.99
N PRO A 181 16.55 2.80 -11.88
CA PRO A 181 15.56 3.38 -12.80
C PRO A 181 16.23 3.88 -14.09
N ILE A 182 15.66 3.52 -15.25
CA ILE A 182 16.17 3.97 -16.56
C ILE A 182 15.81 5.44 -16.82
N ASP A 183 14.60 5.83 -16.41
CA ASP A 183 14.01 7.15 -16.63
C ASP A 183 14.16 8.08 -15.41
N HIS A 184 13.65 9.32 -15.49
CA HIS A 184 13.72 10.29 -14.37
C HIS A 184 13.03 9.73 -13.12
N PHE A 185 13.69 9.87 -11.97
CA PHE A 185 13.34 9.23 -10.72
C PHE A 185 13.08 10.25 -9.62
N GLU A 186 12.10 9.97 -8.77
CA GLU A 186 11.89 10.61 -7.47
C GLU A 186 12.78 9.92 -6.45
N GLU A 187 13.60 10.67 -5.71
CA GLU A 187 14.59 10.10 -4.79
C GLU A 187 13.96 9.16 -3.73
N ASN A 188 14.67 8.07 -3.42
CA ASN A 188 14.45 7.17 -2.26
C ASN A 188 13.19 6.28 -2.27
N VAL A 189 12.94 5.54 -3.36
CA VAL A 189 11.94 4.45 -3.34
C VAL A 189 12.55 3.23 -2.65
N GLU A 190 11.97 2.82 -1.53
CA GLU A 190 12.31 1.57 -0.83
C GLU A 190 11.57 0.38 -1.43
N TYR A 191 12.20 -0.78 -1.44
CA TYR A 191 11.57 -2.01 -1.91
C TYR A 191 11.91 -3.18 -0.97
N ILE A 192 10.98 -4.13 -0.86
CA ILE A 192 11.18 -5.39 -0.12
C ILE A 192 11.24 -6.53 -1.11
N VAL A 193 12.16 -7.46 -0.88
CA VAL A 193 12.28 -8.70 -1.65
C VAL A 193 12.00 -9.89 -0.74
N LYS A 194 11.15 -10.81 -1.22
CA LYS A 194 10.98 -12.13 -0.61
C LYS A 194 11.62 -13.17 -1.52
N HIS A 195 12.65 -13.83 -1.02
CA HIS A 195 13.33 -14.92 -1.69
C HIS A 195 12.67 -16.25 -1.30
N ARG A 196 12.26 -17.05 -2.30
CA ARG A 196 11.53 -18.30 -2.15
C ARG A 196 12.14 -19.41 -3.01
N SER A 197 11.78 -20.66 -2.69
CA SER A 197 12.06 -21.80 -3.55
C SER A 197 11.35 -21.68 -4.90
N THR A 198 12.01 -22.10 -5.98
CA THR A 198 11.36 -22.26 -7.29
C THR A 198 10.50 -23.53 -7.36
N GLN A 199 10.82 -24.54 -6.55
CA GLN A 199 10.23 -25.88 -6.63
C GLN A 199 9.08 -26.12 -5.63
N THR A 200 9.01 -25.36 -4.54
CA THR A 200 7.98 -25.56 -3.50
C THR A 200 7.25 -24.26 -3.16
N PRO A 201 5.90 -24.27 -3.09
CA PRO A 201 5.11 -23.15 -2.55
C PRO A 201 5.15 -23.15 -1.01
N ASN A 202 6.30 -23.45 -0.42
CA ASN A 202 6.47 -23.35 1.02
C ASN A 202 6.35 -21.88 1.42
N ASN A 203 5.65 -21.62 2.54
CA ASN A 203 5.46 -20.27 3.06
C ASN A 203 6.75 -19.67 3.64
N THR A 204 7.84 -20.43 3.66
CA THR A 204 9.17 -20.02 4.12
C THR A 204 9.85 -19.13 3.07
N PHE A 205 10.30 -17.96 3.49
CA PHE A 205 11.04 -17.02 2.65
C PHE A 205 12.14 -16.34 3.44
N VAL A 206 13.17 -15.89 2.74
CA VAL A 206 14.14 -14.92 3.27
C VAL A 206 13.69 -13.54 2.83
N LYS A 207 13.60 -12.60 3.78
CA LYS A 207 13.18 -11.22 3.52
C LYS A 207 14.38 -10.30 3.58
N THR A 208 14.40 -9.37 2.64
CA THR A 208 15.41 -8.33 2.51
C THR A 208 14.74 -7.05 2.03
N ASP A 209 15.46 -5.95 2.14
CA ASP A 209 15.02 -4.62 1.73
C ASP A 209 16.18 -3.87 1.07
N GLY A 210 15.84 -2.89 0.25
CA GLY A 210 16.81 -2.04 -0.42
C GLY A 210 16.20 -0.73 -0.89
N THR A 211 17.03 0.17 -1.38
CA THR A 211 16.60 1.48 -1.88
C THR A 211 17.01 1.67 -3.32
N ILE A 212 16.07 2.11 -4.15
CA ILE A 212 16.33 2.46 -5.55
C ILE A 212 17.05 3.80 -5.57
N THR A 213 18.18 3.84 -6.25
CA THR A 213 19.00 5.04 -6.41
C THR A 213 19.32 5.28 -7.87
N GLN A 214 19.68 6.52 -8.20
CA GLN A 214 19.90 6.93 -9.58
C GLN A 214 21.06 6.14 -10.20
N LEU A 215 20.93 5.86 -11.50
CA LEU A 215 21.73 4.93 -12.29
C LEU A 215 23.22 5.32 -12.49
N ASN A 216 23.74 6.27 -11.71
CA ASN A 216 25.10 6.80 -11.82
C ASN A 216 26.12 5.84 -11.17
N GLY A 217 26.35 4.68 -11.78
CA GLY A 217 27.41 3.72 -11.39
C GLY A 217 27.12 2.29 -11.81
N ILE A 218 25.86 1.87 -11.69
CA ILE A 218 25.44 0.44 -11.69
C ILE A 218 25.31 -0.16 -13.09
N TYR A 219 25.24 0.69 -14.11
CA TYR A 219 24.74 0.38 -15.45
C TYR A 219 25.41 -0.81 -16.17
N ASN A 220 26.69 -1.05 -15.89
CA ASN A 220 27.48 -2.14 -16.47
C ASN A 220 28.41 -2.79 -15.43
N GLU A 221 28.09 -2.71 -14.14
CA GLU A 221 28.93 -3.35 -13.12
C GLU A 221 28.73 -4.87 -13.17
N ARG A 222 29.85 -5.61 -13.33
CA ARG A 222 29.86 -7.08 -13.23
C ARG A 222 29.79 -7.57 -11.79
N CYS A 223 30.29 -6.76 -10.86
CA CYS A 223 30.34 -7.08 -9.43
C CYS A 223 29.66 -5.96 -8.66
N LEU A 224 28.63 -6.30 -7.88
CA LEU A 224 27.87 -5.35 -7.08
C LEU A 224 28.38 -5.25 -5.62
N ASP A 225 29.44 -5.97 -5.26
CA ASP A 225 30.00 -6.04 -3.89
C ASP A 225 30.47 -4.67 -3.36
N LYS A 226 30.95 -3.80 -4.25
CA LYS A 226 31.39 -2.43 -3.93
C LYS A 226 30.30 -1.39 -4.05
N ASN A 227 29.10 -1.80 -4.47
CA ASN A 227 28.02 -0.88 -4.73
C ASN A 227 27.27 -0.60 -3.41
N PRO A 228 27.25 0.66 -2.94
CA PRO A 228 26.61 0.99 -1.66
C PRO A 228 25.09 0.78 -1.66
N ASN A 229 24.48 0.63 -2.85
CA ASN A 229 23.04 0.50 -3.03
C ASN A 229 22.62 -0.93 -3.42
N ALA A 230 23.57 -1.87 -3.51
CA ALA A 230 23.26 -3.27 -3.74
C ALA A 230 22.93 -3.98 -2.43
N THR A 231 21.90 -4.81 -2.46
CA THR A 231 21.54 -5.66 -1.33
C THR A 231 22.23 -7.01 -1.49
N GLY A 232 23.03 -7.40 -0.49
CA GLY A 232 23.74 -8.67 -0.46
C GLY A 232 23.10 -9.67 0.50
N VAL A 233 22.93 -10.91 0.06
CA VAL A 233 22.34 -12.01 0.82
C VAL A 233 23.28 -13.20 0.80
N ASP A 234 23.50 -13.84 1.94
CA ASP A 234 24.36 -15.02 2.04
C ASP A 234 23.76 -16.20 1.25
N ILE A 235 24.54 -16.78 0.34
CA ILE A 235 24.09 -17.88 -0.51
C ILE A 235 23.78 -19.12 0.32
N GLY A 236 24.51 -19.39 1.39
CA GLY A 236 24.22 -20.53 2.28
C GLY A 236 22.87 -20.42 2.99
N ILE A 237 22.32 -19.21 3.13
CA ILE A 237 20.93 -19.01 3.59
C ILE A 237 19.94 -19.29 2.45
N LEU A 238 20.24 -18.81 1.24
CA LEU A 238 19.39 -19.03 0.07
C LEU A 238 19.37 -20.49 -0.39
N GLU A 239 20.47 -21.23 -0.28
CA GLU A 239 20.59 -22.66 -0.59
C GLU A 239 19.65 -23.52 0.27
N LYS A 240 19.34 -23.10 1.50
CA LYS A 240 18.37 -23.80 2.36
C LYS A 240 16.94 -23.74 1.82
N ILE A 241 16.66 -22.78 0.96
CA ILE A 241 15.34 -22.59 0.35
C ILE A 241 15.35 -22.78 -1.17
N ALA A 242 16.52 -22.74 -1.82
CA ALA A 242 16.70 -22.93 -3.25
C ALA A 242 16.63 -24.43 -3.59
N GLY A 243 16.04 -24.77 -4.74
CA GLY A 243 15.99 -26.16 -5.23
C GLY A 243 17.22 -26.53 -6.07
N GLU A 244 17.46 -25.77 -7.15
CA GLU A 244 18.51 -26.02 -8.15
C GLU A 244 19.35 -24.76 -8.40
N ASN A 245 19.96 -24.19 -7.34
CA ASN A 245 20.71 -22.92 -7.40
C ASN A 245 19.93 -21.73 -8.01
N MET A 246 18.61 -21.88 -8.07
CA MET A 246 17.66 -20.91 -8.58
C MET A 246 16.79 -20.47 -7.43
N VAL A 247 16.66 -19.16 -7.26
CA VAL A 247 15.80 -18.56 -6.25
C VAL A 247 14.72 -17.73 -6.94
N ARG A 248 13.49 -17.85 -6.45
CA ARG A 248 12.36 -17.03 -6.89
C ARG A 248 12.30 -15.78 -6.03
N ASN A 249 12.41 -14.61 -6.64
CA ASN A 249 12.41 -13.33 -5.94
C ASN A 249 11.12 -12.58 -6.23
N GLU A 250 10.36 -12.30 -5.18
CA GLU A 250 9.15 -11.47 -5.21
C GLU A 250 9.53 -10.06 -4.73
N PHE A 251 9.71 -9.13 -5.66
CA PHE A 251 10.03 -7.73 -5.38
C PHE A 251 8.75 -6.93 -5.18
N ASN A 252 8.72 -6.08 -4.16
CA ASN A 252 7.65 -5.15 -3.87
C ASN A 252 8.21 -3.74 -3.71
N LEU A 253 7.94 -2.87 -4.69
CA LEU A 253 8.43 -1.49 -4.76
C LEU A 253 7.77 -0.53 -3.77
N HIS A 254 6.64 -0.93 -3.16
CA HIS A 254 5.90 -0.14 -2.18
C HIS A 254 5.48 -1.05 -1.03
N PRO A 255 6.44 -1.45 -0.20
CA PRO A 255 6.20 -2.53 0.73
C PRO A 255 5.53 -2.01 2.01
N GLY A 256 4.25 -1.62 1.93
CA GLY A 256 3.47 -1.36 3.13
C GLY A 256 2.20 -0.54 3.00
N GLU A 257 2.06 0.32 1.99
CA GLU A 257 0.88 1.18 1.88
C GLU A 257 0.43 1.26 0.42
N ILE A 258 -0.86 1.00 0.19
CA ILE A 258 -1.52 1.50 -1.01
C ILE A 258 -1.29 3.02 -0.97
N ASP A 259 -0.66 3.56 -2.01
CA ASP A 259 -0.27 4.96 -2.01
C ASP A 259 -1.50 5.86 -1.77
N LYS A 260 -1.30 7.02 -1.14
CA LYS A 260 -2.38 7.93 -0.74
C LYS A 260 -3.26 8.36 -1.92
N HIS A 261 -2.73 8.38 -3.13
CA HIS A 261 -3.52 8.70 -4.33
C HIS A 261 -4.43 7.53 -4.70
N THR A 262 -3.93 6.30 -4.69
CA THR A 262 -4.74 5.09 -4.89
C THR A 262 -5.78 4.90 -3.79
N LEU A 263 -5.48 5.20 -2.53
CA LEU A 263 -6.49 5.18 -1.45
C LEU A 263 -7.65 6.16 -1.72
N LYS A 264 -7.37 7.35 -2.27
CA LYS A 264 -8.40 8.30 -2.69
C LYS A 264 -9.27 7.77 -3.83
N LEU A 265 -8.69 7.01 -4.77
CA LEU A 265 -9.46 6.35 -5.83
C LEU A 265 -10.40 5.27 -5.27
N LEU A 266 -10.15 4.81 -4.05
CA LEU A 266 -10.94 3.79 -3.34
C LEU A 266 -11.86 4.41 -2.27
N GLU A 267 -12.01 5.74 -2.24
CA GLU A 267 -13.01 6.42 -1.42
C GLU A 267 -14.40 6.27 -2.03
N CYS A 268 -15.40 6.11 -1.18
CA CYS A 268 -16.78 6.09 -1.62
C CYS A 268 -17.23 7.51 -2.02
N PRO A 269 -17.78 7.72 -3.23
CA PRO A 269 -18.22 9.05 -3.68
C PRO A 269 -19.37 9.65 -2.87
N VAL A 270 -20.01 8.87 -1.99
CA VAL A 270 -21.13 9.31 -1.17
C VAL A 270 -20.67 9.79 0.21
N CYS A 271 -19.84 9.00 0.90
CA CYS A 271 -19.40 9.32 2.26
C CYS A 271 -17.96 9.83 2.35
N MET A 272 -17.22 9.86 1.24
CA MET A 272 -15.81 10.27 1.16
C MET A 272 -14.87 9.51 2.11
N ASN A 273 -15.29 8.34 2.58
CA ASN A 273 -14.47 7.43 3.37
C ASN A 273 -13.96 6.30 2.48
N ILE A 274 -12.80 5.76 2.84
CA ILE A 274 -12.23 4.56 2.21
C ILE A 274 -13.28 3.43 2.25
N MET A 275 -13.58 2.84 1.09
CA MET A 275 -14.59 1.78 0.98
C MET A 275 -14.18 0.54 1.80
N ARG A 276 -15.12 0.04 2.61
CA ARG A 276 -14.99 -1.22 3.37
C ARG A 276 -15.80 -2.32 2.71
N PRO A 277 -15.29 -3.57 2.63
CA PRO A 277 -16.09 -4.72 2.25
C PRO A 277 -17.33 -4.87 3.15
N PRO A 278 -18.53 -5.14 2.59
CA PRO A 278 -18.80 -5.40 1.17
C PRO A 278 -18.82 -4.16 0.25
N ILE A 279 -18.34 -4.31 -0.98
CA ILE A 279 -18.28 -3.24 -1.99
C ILE A 279 -19.16 -3.62 -3.18
N TYR A 280 -20.09 -2.73 -3.57
CA TYR A 280 -21.08 -3.00 -4.61
C TYR A 280 -20.81 -2.18 -5.86
N ASN A 281 -21.20 -2.73 -7.02
CA ASN A 281 -21.04 -2.09 -8.32
C ASN A 281 -22.37 -1.72 -8.95
N CYS A 282 -22.41 -0.62 -9.70
CA CYS A 282 -23.49 -0.35 -10.65
C CYS A 282 -23.30 -1.14 -11.96
N THR A 283 -24.32 -1.14 -12.83
CA THR A 283 -24.28 -1.82 -14.14
C THR A 283 -23.16 -1.35 -15.06
N LYS A 284 -22.58 -0.17 -14.81
CA LYS A 284 -21.44 0.39 -15.55
C LYS A 284 -20.09 0.22 -14.83
N GLY A 285 -20.06 -0.42 -13.65
CA GLY A 285 -18.82 -0.77 -12.95
C GLY A 285 -18.32 0.21 -11.88
N HIS A 286 -19.03 1.31 -11.58
CA HIS A 286 -18.67 2.20 -10.46
C HIS A 286 -18.99 1.58 -9.11
N SER A 287 -18.08 1.74 -8.15
CA SER A 287 -18.16 1.10 -6.83
C SER A 287 -18.58 2.05 -5.72
N ILE A 288 -19.31 1.53 -4.73
CA ILE A 288 -19.62 2.22 -3.47
C ILE A 288 -19.54 1.25 -2.28
N CYS A 289 -19.40 1.79 -1.07
CA CYS A 289 -19.43 0.98 0.15
C CYS A 289 -20.86 0.50 0.47
N HIS A 290 -20.96 -0.62 1.18
CA HIS A 290 -22.24 -1.18 1.63
C HIS A 290 -23.14 -0.17 2.38
N PHE A 291 -22.56 0.64 3.27
CA PHE A 291 -23.29 1.63 4.07
C PHE A 291 -23.97 2.73 3.26
N CYS A 292 -23.45 3.00 2.05
CA CYS A 292 -24.01 4.01 1.16
C CYS A 292 -24.97 3.41 0.14
N CYS A 293 -24.86 2.12 -0.18
CA CYS A 293 -25.70 1.45 -1.17
C CYS A 293 -27.19 1.50 -0.82
N GLU A 294 -27.53 1.46 0.46
CA GLU A 294 -28.92 1.58 0.92
C GLU A 294 -29.44 3.02 0.93
N LYS A 295 -28.54 4.02 0.89
CA LYS A 295 -28.87 5.45 0.97
C LYS A 295 -29.13 6.09 -0.39
N VAL A 296 -28.63 5.49 -1.47
CA VAL A 296 -28.75 6.04 -2.83
C VAL A 296 -29.36 5.03 -3.78
N ARG A 297 -30.44 5.40 -4.47
CA ARG A 297 -31.16 4.51 -5.39
C ARG A 297 -30.44 4.26 -6.72
N TYR A 298 -29.67 5.23 -7.19
CA TYR A 298 -28.94 5.18 -8.45
C TYR A 298 -27.47 5.57 -8.24
N CYS A 299 -26.61 5.16 -9.16
CA CYS A 299 -25.19 5.49 -9.12
C CYS A 299 -24.96 7.00 -9.19
N PRO A 300 -24.28 7.62 -8.21
CA PRO A 300 -24.04 9.07 -8.19
C PRO A 300 -23.09 9.53 -9.32
N THR A 301 -22.31 8.61 -9.88
CA THR A 301 -21.33 8.92 -10.94
C THR A 301 -21.93 8.82 -12.34
N CYS A 302 -22.87 7.90 -12.57
CA CYS A 302 -23.31 7.56 -13.93
C CYS A 302 -24.79 7.25 -14.09
N GLU A 303 -25.57 7.44 -13.02
CA GLU A 303 -27.02 7.23 -12.92
C GLU A 303 -27.50 5.80 -13.23
N GLY A 304 -26.56 4.85 -13.29
CA GLY A 304 -26.86 3.44 -13.53
C GLY A 304 -27.49 2.77 -12.31
N GLU A 305 -28.26 1.71 -12.55
CA GLU A 305 -28.81 0.87 -11.49
C GLU A 305 -27.71 0.08 -10.76
N TRP A 306 -27.91 -0.17 -9.47
CA TRP A 306 -27.02 -1.01 -8.68
C TRP A 306 -27.21 -2.48 -9.05
N THR A 307 -26.10 -3.20 -9.22
CA THR A 307 -26.14 -4.66 -9.36
C THR A 307 -26.21 -5.30 -7.97
N ASN A 308 -26.73 -6.53 -7.90
CA ASN A 308 -26.68 -7.33 -6.67
C ASN A 308 -25.31 -8.05 -6.49
N SER A 309 -24.29 -7.64 -7.25
CA SER A 309 -22.98 -8.27 -7.31
C SER A 309 -21.93 -7.46 -6.56
N ARG A 310 -21.09 -8.15 -5.79
CA ARG A 310 -19.97 -7.57 -5.05
C ARG A 310 -18.71 -7.48 -5.91
N ASN A 311 -17.89 -6.48 -5.65
CA ASN A 311 -16.60 -6.29 -6.30
C ASN A 311 -15.48 -6.99 -5.52
N TYR A 312 -15.37 -8.31 -5.65
CA TYR A 312 -14.37 -9.11 -4.94
C TYR A 312 -12.93 -8.69 -5.23
N LEU A 313 -12.64 -8.16 -6.43
CA LEU A 313 -11.31 -7.68 -6.79
C LEU A 313 -10.91 -6.50 -5.90
N ILE A 314 -11.80 -5.50 -5.78
CA ILE A 314 -11.56 -4.35 -4.90
C ILE A 314 -11.56 -4.80 -3.45
N GLU A 315 -12.47 -5.69 -3.03
CA GLU A 315 -12.48 -6.21 -1.66
C GLU A 315 -11.15 -6.90 -1.29
N ASN A 316 -10.56 -7.69 -2.21
CA ASN A 316 -9.27 -8.35 -2.00
C ASN A 316 -8.10 -7.34 -1.91
N LEU A 317 -8.16 -6.26 -2.66
CA LEU A 317 -7.20 -5.16 -2.56
C LEU A 317 -7.34 -4.46 -1.19
N MET A 318 -8.58 -4.18 -0.80
CA MET A 318 -8.93 -3.50 0.45
C MET A 318 -8.64 -4.35 1.70
N ALA A 319 -8.53 -5.67 1.59
CA ALA A 319 -8.16 -6.55 2.70
C ALA A 319 -6.78 -6.23 3.30
N LYS A 320 -5.89 -5.58 2.53
CA LYS A 320 -4.54 -5.18 2.94
C LYS A 320 -4.47 -3.73 3.45
N VAL A 321 -5.60 -3.06 3.63
CA VAL A 321 -5.69 -1.68 4.11
C VAL A 321 -6.10 -1.68 5.57
N LYS A 322 -5.43 -0.85 6.39
CA LYS A 322 -5.87 -0.56 7.76
C LYS A 322 -6.97 0.49 7.74
N TYR A 323 -7.97 0.27 8.57
CA TYR A 323 -9.12 1.14 8.71
C TYR A 323 -9.16 1.74 10.12
N PRO A 324 -9.42 3.05 10.24
CA PRO A 324 -9.67 3.66 11.53
C PRO A 324 -10.99 3.18 12.13
N CYS A 325 -11.09 3.15 13.45
CA CYS A 325 -12.37 2.87 14.11
C CYS A 325 -13.44 3.89 13.67
N LYS A 326 -14.68 3.43 13.45
CA LYS A 326 -15.79 4.32 13.05
C LYS A 326 -16.30 5.26 14.14
N PHE A 327 -15.86 5.10 15.39
CA PHE A 327 -16.34 5.90 16.52
C PHE A 327 -15.43 7.07 16.81
N ASP A 328 -16.02 8.26 16.88
CA ASP A 328 -15.31 9.51 17.11
C ASP A 328 -14.54 9.48 18.44
N GLY A 329 -13.26 9.86 18.38
CA GLY A 329 -12.33 9.84 19.51
C GLY A 329 -11.50 8.57 19.65
N CYS A 330 -11.89 7.47 19.00
CA CYS A 330 -11.06 6.26 18.95
C CYS A 330 -9.92 6.40 17.94
N LYS A 331 -8.69 6.09 18.37
CA LYS A 331 -7.47 6.17 17.53
C LYS A 331 -6.97 4.82 17.02
N GLU A 332 -7.72 3.74 17.31
CA GLU A 332 -7.35 2.40 16.89
C GLU A 332 -7.56 2.22 15.37
N GLU A 333 -6.60 1.55 14.74
CA GLU A 333 -6.58 1.23 13.32
C GLU A 333 -6.19 -0.23 13.11
N ASP A 334 -6.95 -0.96 12.30
CA ASP A 334 -6.66 -2.38 12.03
C ASP A 334 -7.22 -2.82 10.66
N PHE A 335 -6.85 -4.01 10.20
CA PHE A 335 -7.39 -4.63 8.99
C PHE A 335 -8.86 -5.02 9.18
N VAL A 336 -9.55 -5.34 8.08
CA VAL A 336 -11.02 -5.57 8.03
C VAL A 336 -11.55 -6.47 9.15
N ASP A 337 -10.90 -7.59 9.44
CA ASP A 337 -11.37 -8.52 10.47
C ASP A 337 -11.08 -8.05 11.89
N GLY A 338 -9.92 -7.42 12.10
CA GLY A 338 -9.51 -6.89 13.38
C GLY A 338 -10.33 -5.67 13.78
N ILE A 339 -10.55 -4.74 12.84
CA ILE A 339 -11.30 -3.51 13.10
C ILE A 339 -12.78 -3.80 13.37
N LYS A 340 -13.38 -4.81 12.72
CA LYS A 340 -14.76 -5.23 13.01
C LYS A 340 -14.91 -5.71 14.45
N LYS A 341 -13.99 -6.59 14.90
CA LYS A 341 -13.97 -7.08 16.29
C LYS A 341 -13.72 -5.96 17.29
N HIS A 342 -12.82 -5.04 16.95
CA HIS A 342 -12.58 -3.84 17.75
C HIS A 342 -13.86 -3.00 17.87
N GLU A 343 -14.54 -2.71 16.76
CA GLU A 343 -15.77 -1.90 16.76
C GLU A 343 -16.93 -2.55 17.54
N GLU A 344 -16.98 -3.87 17.68
CA GLU A 344 -17.96 -4.57 18.54
C GLU A 344 -17.68 -4.35 20.04
N THR A 345 -16.45 -4.01 20.40
CA THR A 345 -15.98 -3.89 21.80
C THR A 345 -15.37 -2.53 22.12
N CYS A 346 -15.50 -1.57 21.20
CA CYS A 346 -14.84 -0.28 21.30
C CYS A 346 -15.41 0.52 22.48
N SER A 347 -14.52 1.01 23.35
CA SER A 347 -14.89 1.82 24.52
C SER A 347 -15.47 3.19 24.16
N PHE A 348 -15.28 3.65 22.92
CA PHE A 348 -15.86 4.90 22.40
C PHE A 348 -17.27 4.70 21.84
N PHE A 349 -17.83 3.48 21.88
CA PHE A 349 -19.23 3.27 21.52
C PHE A 349 -20.16 3.96 22.51
N ILE A 350 -21.09 4.76 21.99
CA ILE A 350 -22.09 5.46 22.78
C ILE A 350 -23.41 4.70 22.68
N TYR A 351 -23.85 4.12 23.79
CA TYR A 351 -25.15 3.49 23.93
C TYR A 351 -26.24 4.57 24.06
N GLN A 352 -27.33 4.39 23.32
CA GLN A 352 -28.55 5.17 23.50
C GLN A 352 -29.40 4.52 24.58
N CYS A 353 -30.10 5.32 25.40
CA CYS A 353 -30.96 4.74 26.43
C CYS A 353 -32.03 3.82 25.81
N PRO A 354 -32.10 2.55 26.25
CA PRO A 354 -33.05 1.59 25.69
C PRO A 354 -34.52 1.91 25.98
N MET A 355 -34.81 2.81 26.95
CA MET A 355 -36.18 3.25 27.27
C MET A 355 -36.70 4.35 26.33
N GLY A 356 -35.90 4.79 25.35
CA GLY A 356 -36.29 5.83 24.39
C GLY A 356 -36.22 7.25 24.94
N CYS A 357 -35.47 7.48 26.02
CA CYS A 357 -35.14 8.83 26.47
C CYS A 357 -33.94 9.40 25.71
N THR A 358 -33.59 10.67 25.95
CA THR A 358 -32.52 11.38 25.21
C THR A 358 -31.11 11.12 25.76
N ASN A 359 -30.96 10.36 26.85
CA ASN A 359 -29.65 10.11 27.44
C ASN A 359 -28.86 9.08 26.63
N SER A 360 -27.57 9.36 26.47
CA SER A 360 -26.63 8.49 25.77
C SER A 360 -25.25 8.62 26.39
N GLY A 361 -24.50 7.53 26.44
CA GLY A 361 -23.17 7.49 27.04
C GLY A 361 -22.54 6.13 26.93
N ASP A 362 -21.41 5.93 27.61
CA ASP A 362 -20.79 4.62 27.71
C ASP A 362 -21.68 3.62 28.48
N TYR A 363 -21.26 2.36 28.51
CA TYR A 363 -22.02 1.30 29.15
C TYR A 363 -22.34 1.56 30.63
N ASN A 364 -21.36 2.04 31.39
CA ASN A 364 -21.52 2.28 32.82
C ASN A 364 -22.46 3.46 33.06
N PHE A 365 -22.32 4.52 32.26
CA PHE A 365 -23.24 5.65 32.28
C PHE A 365 -24.68 5.20 32.02
N ILE A 366 -24.92 4.35 31.01
CA ILE A 366 -26.27 3.84 30.74
C ILE A 366 -26.79 2.94 31.87
N LEU A 367 -25.96 2.08 32.47
CA LEU A 367 -26.39 1.28 33.63
C LEU A 367 -26.77 2.18 34.83
N GLU A 368 -25.96 3.20 35.14
CA GLU A 368 -26.24 4.14 36.21
C GLU A 368 -27.50 4.98 35.92
N HIS A 369 -27.65 5.46 34.69
CA HIS A 369 -28.83 6.18 34.22
C HIS A 369 -30.10 5.32 34.35
N LEU A 370 -30.04 4.05 33.93
CA LEU A 370 -31.16 3.11 34.06
C LEU A 370 -31.51 2.86 35.53
N ASN A 371 -30.51 2.69 36.40
CA ASN A 371 -30.73 2.47 37.83
C ASN A 371 -31.31 3.69 38.56
N SER A 372 -30.92 4.90 38.14
CA SER A 372 -31.31 6.14 38.82
C SER A 372 -32.64 6.70 38.32
N GLU A 373 -32.86 6.71 37.00
CA GLU A 373 -33.99 7.40 36.35
C GLU A 373 -35.08 6.44 35.84
N HIS A 374 -34.76 5.15 35.66
CA HIS A 374 -35.69 4.12 35.18
C HIS A 374 -35.98 3.01 36.23
N LYS A 375 -36.10 3.41 37.51
CA LYS A 375 -36.30 2.59 38.74
C LYS A 375 -37.39 1.49 38.74
N SER A 376 -38.12 1.25 37.66
CA SER A 376 -39.13 0.18 37.55
C SER A 376 -38.56 -1.19 37.14
N MET A 377 -37.25 -1.42 37.24
CA MET A 377 -36.64 -2.72 36.99
C MET A 377 -36.82 -3.63 38.22
N GLU A 378 -37.53 -4.75 38.06
CA GLU A 378 -37.59 -5.80 39.07
C GLU A 378 -36.21 -6.49 39.13
N TYR A 379 -35.39 -6.13 40.12
CA TYR A 379 -34.08 -6.76 40.37
C TYR A 379 -34.27 -8.08 41.13
N GLU A 380 -34.73 -9.14 40.47
CA GLU A 380 -34.75 -10.46 41.09
C GLU A 380 -33.89 -11.46 40.33
N LYS A 381 -32.91 -12.03 41.06
CA LYS A 381 -32.28 -13.30 40.69
C LYS A 381 -33.39 -14.29 40.42
N PHE A 382 -33.47 -14.80 39.19
CA PHE A 382 -34.59 -15.58 38.64
C PHE A 382 -35.86 -14.76 38.42
N SER A 383 -36.12 -14.36 37.17
CA SER A 383 -37.36 -13.70 36.82
C SER A 383 -38.50 -14.73 36.67
N GLU A 384 -39.20 -15.02 37.77
CA GLU A 384 -40.53 -15.62 37.74
C GLU A 384 -41.54 -14.52 37.37
N ILE A 385 -41.95 -14.43 36.10
CA ILE A 385 -42.83 -13.34 35.62
C ILE A 385 -44.25 -13.85 35.36
N SER A 386 -45.02 -14.12 36.42
CA SER A 386 -46.41 -14.55 36.30
C SER A 386 -47.31 -13.45 35.69
N TYR A 387 -48.07 -13.75 34.63
CA TYR A 387 -49.06 -12.85 34.03
C TYR A 387 -50.44 -13.47 33.88
N THR A 388 -51.47 -12.61 33.88
CA THR A 388 -52.88 -13.02 33.74
C THR A 388 -53.65 -12.32 32.61
N ARG A 389 -53.07 -11.35 31.87
CA ARG A 389 -53.71 -10.71 30.69
C ARG A 389 -52.69 -10.18 29.66
N PHE A 390 -52.81 -10.60 28.39
CA PHE A 390 -51.87 -10.22 27.32
C PHE A 390 -52.27 -8.92 26.61
N LYS A 391 -51.32 -7.97 26.49
CA LYS A 391 -51.35 -6.89 25.48
C LYS A 391 -50.73 -7.41 24.18
N LYS A 392 -51.06 -6.78 23.03
CA LYS A 392 -50.64 -7.20 21.67
C LYS A 392 -49.13 -7.35 21.50
N GLU A 393 -48.35 -6.48 22.14
CA GLU A 393 -46.88 -6.53 22.17
C GLU A 393 -46.43 -5.93 23.50
N THR A 394 -45.47 -6.56 24.18
CA THR A 394 -44.92 -6.06 25.44
C THR A 394 -43.44 -6.36 25.52
N GLN A 395 -42.69 -5.37 25.99
CA GLN A 395 -41.25 -5.45 26.22
C GLN A 395 -40.99 -5.25 27.71
N LYS A 396 -40.18 -6.12 28.30
CA LYS A 396 -39.68 -6.02 29.66
C LYS A 396 -38.15 -6.03 29.67
N TRP A 397 -37.59 -5.47 30.73
CA TRP A 397 -36.15 -5.33 30.91
C TRP A 397 -35.75 -5.97 32.23
N THR A 398 -34.65 -6.72 32.22
CA THR A 398 -34.12 -7.38 33.41
C THR A 398 -32.59 -7.33 33.41
N LEU A 399 -32.01 -7.41 34.60
CA LEU A 399 -30.56 -7.45 34.81
C LEU A 399 -30.15 -8.83 35.33
N PHE A 400 -29.25 -9.50 34.62
CA PHE A 400 -28.64 -10.75 35.07
C PHE A 400 -27.12 -10.66 34.89
N ASP A 401 -26.37 -10.99 35.94
CA ASP A 401 -24.90 -10.95 35.91
C ASP A 401 -24.33 -9.58 35.47
N SER A 402 -24.96 -8.51 35.98
CA SER A 402 -24.67 -7.12 35.61
C SER A 402 -24.90 -6.80 34.13
N LYS A 403 -25.59 -7.67 33.37
CA LYS A 403 -25.95 -7.46 31.97
C LYS A 403 -27.43 -7.20 31.80
N LEU A 404 -27.75 -6.28 30.89
CA LEU A 404 -29.13 -5.88 30.61
C LEU A 404 -29.72 -6.80 29.54
N PHE A 405 -30.88 -7.37 29.81
CA PHE A 405 -31.62 -8.19 28.87
C PHE A 405 -32.99 -7.57 28.59
N ARG A 406 -33.39 -7.57 27.32
CA ARG A 406 -34.75 -7.25 26.89
C ARG A 406 -35.49 -8.54 26.60
N ILE A 407 -36.66 -8.69 27.22
CA ILE A 407 -37.60 -9.78 26.99
C ILE A 407 -38.77 -9.20 26.20
N SER A 408 -38.92 -9.64 24.96
CA SER A 408 -40.00 -9.21 24.05
C SER A 408 -40.95 -10.36 23.83
N TYR A 409 -42.27 -10.09 23.93
CA TYR A 409 -43.29 -11.07 23.57
C TYR A 409 -44.48 -10.43 22.87
N TYR A 410 -45.06 -11.17 21.93
CA TYR A 410 -46.25 -10.76 21.20
C TYR A 410 -47.13 -11.94 20.87
N TYR A 411 -48.44 -11.68 20.88
CA TYR A 411 -49.45 -12.64 20.46
C TYR A 411 -49.94 -12.28 19.06
N PHE A 412 -49.83 -13.22 18.13
CA PHE A 412 -50.29 -13.07 16.77
C PHE A 412 -50.75 -14.42 16.22
N ASP A 413 -51.92 -14.47 15.60
CA ASP A 413 -52.44 -15.65 14.88
C ASP A 413 -52.41 -16.93 15.73
N GLU A 414 -53.09 -16.90 16.88
CA GLU A 414 -53.16 -18.02 17.85
C GLU A 414 -51.80 -18.54 18.33
N SER A 415 -50.74 -17.73 18.20
CA SER A 415 -49.37 -18.10 18.55
C SER A 415 -48.71 -17.02 19.39
N MET A 416 -47.91 -17.44 20.37
CA MET A 416 -47.20 -16.52 21.27
C MET A 416 -45.70 -16.63 21.08
N ASN A 417 -45.11 -15.56 20.57
CA ASN A 417 -43.69 -15.54 20.22
C ASN A 417 -42.92 -14.78 21.30
N TRP A 418 -41.70 -15.26 21.58
CA TRP A 418 -40.83 -14.73 22.62
C TRP A 418 -39.42 -14.56 22.09
N GLN A 419 -38.74 -13.53 22.57
CA GLN A 419 -37.34 -13.28 22.29
C GLN A 419 -36.68 -12.68 23.53
N VAL A 420 -35.48 -13.16 23.84
CA VAL A 420 -34.59 -12.53 24.83
C VAL A 420 -33.38 -12.00 24.08
N GLU A 421 -33.07 -10.73 24.31
CA GLU A 421 -31.96 -10.01 23.68
C GLU A 421 -31.03 -9.49 24.76
N LEU A 422 -29.72 -9.65 24.54
CA LEU A 422 -28.70 -9.03 25.37
C LEU A 422 -28.48 -7.60 24.86
N ILE A 423 -28.69 -6.62 25.73
CA ILE A 423 -28.69 -5.20 25.37
C ILE A 423 -27.50 -4.50 26.02
N CYS A 424 -26.91 -3.60 25.24
CA CYS A 424 -25.79 -2.77 25.64
C CYS A 424 -24.54 -3.54 26.15
N SER A 425 -24.31 -4.80 25.79
CA SER A 425 -23.16 -5.57 26.28
C SER A 425 -22.18 -5.93 25.16
N SER A 426 -20.89 -5.96 25.48
CA SER A 426 -19.83 -6.51 24.62
C SER A 426 -19.68 -8.04 24.73
N ASP A 427 -20.41 -8.68 25.66
CA ASP A 427 -20.35 -10.13 25.84
C ASP A 427 -20.97 -10.88 24.67
N ASN A 428 -20.41 -12.06 24.39
CA ASN A 428 -20.98 -12.98 23.42
C ASN A 428 -22.33 -13.53 23.92
N PRO A 429 -23.46 -13.29 23.22
CA PRO A 429 -24.78 -13.74 23.66
C PRO A 429 -24.91 -15.26 23.77
N ASN A 430 -24.09 -16.02 23.05
CA ASN A 430 -24.06 -17.49 23.13
C ASN A 430 -23.53 -18.01 24.46
N MET A 431 -22.94 -17.15 25.29
CA MET A 431 -22.57 -17.47 26.68
C MET A 431 -23.78 -17.49 27.63
N TYR A 432 -24.97 -17.15 27.13
CA TYR A 432 -26.18 -17.09 27.91
C TYR A 432 -27.25 -17.96 27.24
N LYS A 433 -28.06 -18.62 28.07
CA LYS A 433 -29.22 -19.41 27.65
C LYS A 433 -30.44 -18.91 28.39
N TYR A 434 -31.61 -19.08 27.77
CA TYR A 434 -32.86 -18.84 28.46
C TYR A 434 -33.85 -19.99 28.28
N ARG A 435 -34.63 -20.22 29.33
CA ARG A 435 -35.74 -21.17 29.33
C ARG A 435 -37.02 -20.43 29.64
N VAL A 436 -38.07 -20.70 28.88
CA VAL A 436 -39.42 -20.20 29.16
C VAL A 436 -40.23 -21.36 29.69
N VAL A 437 -40.68 -21.26 30.94
CA VAL A 437 -41.54 -22.24 31.59
C VAL A 437 -42.96 -21.71 31.54
N ILE A 438 -43.88 -22.47 30.96
CA ILE A 438 -45.30 -22.15 30.89
C ILE A 438 -46.03 -22.97 31.95
N THR A 439 -46.81 -22.31 32.78
CA THR A 439 -47.62 -22.92 33.83
C THR A 439 -49.09 -22.64 33.56
N ASN A 440 -49.90 -23.70 33.48
CA ASN A 440 -51.36 -23.59 33.46
C ASN A 440 -51.91 -23.62 34.89
N TYR A 441 -52.92 -22.82 35.20
CA TYR A 441 -53.57 -22.79 36.51
C TYR A 441 -55.06 -23.11 36.37
N PRO A 442 -55.63 -24.11 37.09
CA PRO A 442 -55.12 -24.76 38.30
C PRO A 442 -54.51 -26.16 38.08
N ASP A 443 -54.57 -26.70 36.87
CA ASP A 443 -54.00 -28.00 36.53
C ASP A 443 -52.49 -27.83 36.30
N ILE A 444 -51.69 -28.30 37.25
CA ILE A 444 -50.21 -28.20 37.26
C ILE A 444 -49.60 -29.07 36.16
N GLU A 445 -49.86 -28.73 34.90
CA GLU A 445 -49.05 -29.17 33.77
C GLU A 445 -48.03 -28.06 33.47
N ASN A 446 -46.76 -28.38 33.71
CA ASN A 446 -45.64 -27.52 33.36
C ASN A 446 -45.17 -27.89 31.95
N TRP A 447 -45.21 -26.94 31.03
CA TRP A 447 -44.57 -27.10 29.72
C TRP A 447 -43.25 -26.33 29.72
N GLU A 448 -42.14 -27.03 29.51
CA GLU A 448 -40.82 -26.43 29.41
C GLU A 448 -40.40 -26.23 27.96
N LEU A 449 -40.06 -25.00 27.60
CA LEU A 449 -39.47 -24.66 26.32
C LEU A 449 -38.09 -24.06 26.53
N ALA A 450 -37.05 -24.81 26.16
CA ALA A 450 -35.66 -24.35 26.22
C ALA A 450 -35.21 -23.87 24.83
N LYS A 451 -34.75 -22.62 24.73
CA LYS A 451 -34.14 -22.09 23.49
C LYS A 451 -32.70 -21.69 23.77
N HIS A 452 -31.81 -22.08 22.87
CA HIS A 452 -30.37 -22.10 23.13
C HIS A 452 -29.61 -20.87 22.60
N SER A 453 -30.30 -19.89 22.01
CA SER A 453 -29.67 -18.77 21.33
C SER A 453 -30.35 -17.44 21.70
N ILE A 454 -29.60 -16.54 22.33
CA ILE A 454 -30.00 -15.15 22.60
C ILE A 454 -29.59 -14.29 21.39
N CYS A 455 -30.51 -13.46 20.90
CA CYS A 455 -30.28 -12.66 19.70
C CYS A 455 -29.55 -11.34 20.04
N LEU A 456 -28.66 -10.90 19.15
CA LEU A 456 -28.10 -9.54 19.16
C LEU A 456 -29.07 -8.56 18.52
N GLU A 457 -28.94 -7.29 18.90
CA GLU A 457 -29.68 -6.13 18.37
C GLU A 457 -29.65 -6.02 16.84
N GLU A 458 -30.41 -6.84 16.13
CA GLU A 458 -30.77 -6.53 14.74
C GLU A 458 -32.03 -5.69 14.77
N ARG A 459 -31.90 -4.43 14.33
CA ARG A 459 -33.00 -3.49 14.02
C ARG A 459 -33.90 -3.98 12.87
N LYS A 460 -34.21 -5.28 12.77
CA LYS A 460 -35.20 -5.81 11.85
C LYS A 460 -36.57 -5.71 12.52
N PRO A 461 -37.59 -5.16 11.85
CA PRO A 461 -38.96 -5.23 12.36
C PRO A 461 -39.32 -6.71 12.57
N PHE A 462 -39.59 -7.07 13.82
CA PHE A 462 -39.79 -8.42 14.35
C PHE A 462 -40.84 -9.26 13.60
N ARG A 463 -41.71 -8.61 12.81
CA ARG A 463 -42.71 -9.24 11.93
C ARG A 463 -42.16 -10.26 10.92
N LYS A 464 -40.83 -10.40 10.76
CA LYS A 464 -40.19 -11.36 9.84
C LYS A 464 -39.29 -12.41 10.50
N SER A 465 -39.18 -12.47 11.82
CA SER A 465 -38.40 -13.55 12.47
C SER A 465 -39.25 -14.83 12.59
N THR A 466 -38.77 -15.94 12.04
CA THR A 466 -39.45 -17.26 12.02
C THR A 466 -39.22 -18.06 13.31
N GLU A 467 -38.79 -17.40 14.38
CA GLU A 467 -38.13 -18.03 15.52
C GLU A 467 -38.98 -18.11 16.78
N GLY A 468 -40.29 -17.90 16.65
CA GLY A 468 -41.24 -17.99 17.75
C GLY A 468 -41.89 -19.36 17.88
N ILE A 469 -42.15 -19.76 19.12
CA ILE A 469 -42.82 -21.01 19.48
C ILE A 469 -44.34 -20.80 19.38
N ARG A 470 -45.10 -21.77 18.85
CA ARG A 470 -46.57 -21.66 18.67
C ARG A 470 -47.31 -22.60 19.62
N PHE A 471 -48.35 -22.13 20.31
CA PHE A 471 -49.28 -22.97 21.09
C PHE A 471 -50.68 -22.35 21.10
N LYS A 472 -51.72 -23.20 21.09
CA LYS A 472 -53.13 -22.77 21.10
C LYS A 472 -53.58 -22.34 22.50
N TYR A 473 -54.34 -21.24 22.54
CA TYR A 473 -54.79 -20.55 23.76
C TYR A 473 -55.91 -21.31 24.48
N TYR A 474 -55.71 -21.61 25.77
CA TYR A 474 -56.76 -21.88 26.77
C TYR A 474 -56.35 -21.19 28.09
N ASP A 475 -57.33 -20.76 28.88
CA ASP A 475 -57.24 -19.69 29.90
C ASP A 475 -56.07 -19.75 30.92
N LYS A 476 -55.64 -18.55 31.37
CA LYS A 476 -54.70 -18.23 32.47
C LYS A 476 -53.38 -19.03 32.49
N LEU A 477 -52.47 -18.63 31.61
CA LEU A 477 -51.08 -19.11 31.59
C LEU A 477 -50.14 -18.10 32.27
N SER A 478 -49.31 -18.57 33.20
CA SER A 478 -48.13 -17.83 33.72
C SER A 478 -46.84 -18.31 33.05
N PHE A 479 -45.87 -17.40 32.91
CA PHE A 479 -44.62 -17.68 32.18
C PHE A 479 -43.41 -17.26 33.00
N THR A 480 -42.43 -18.13 33.09
CA THR A 480 -41.20 -17.86 33.83
C THR A 480 -40.03 -17.91 32.88
N VAL A 481 -39.33 -16.79 32.71
CA VAL A 481 -38.12 -16.71 31.87
C VAL A 481 -36.92 -16.86 32.78
N ILE A 482 -36.19 -17.95 32.62
CA ILE A 482 -34.99 -18.26 33.40
C ILE A 482 -33.79 -18.03 32.51
N ILE A 483 -32.96 -17.04 32.84
CA ILE A 483 -31.70 -16.75 32.15
C ILE A 483 -30.57 -17.38 32.97
N GLY A 484 -29.65 -18.06 32.28
CA GLY A 484 -28.45 -18.66 32.87
C GLY A 484 -27.25 -18.55 31.92
N ARG A 485 -26.05 -18.87 32.42
CA ARG A 485 -24.86 -19.05 31.57
C ARG A 485 -24.82 -20.46 30.98
#